data_AF-A0A6B1XZS6-F1
#
_entry.id   AF-A0A6B1XZS6-F1
#
_cell.length_a   1.000
_cell.length_b   1.000
_cell.length_c   1.000
_cell.angle_alpha   90.00
_cell.angle_beta   90.00
_cell.angle_gamma   90.00
#
_symmetry.space_group_name_H-M   'P 1'
#
loop_
_entity.id
_entity.type
_entity.pdbx_description
1 polymer ?
#
loop_
_entity_poly.entity_id
_entity_poly.type
_entity_poly.pdbx_seq_one_letter_code
_entity_poly.pdbx_strand_id
1 'polypeptide(L)'
;MFDVGSVFHPVGRAIVSVGFDFMFGAVSGAERGLGGRGGHKYAAGILSGGSGKAFAGHGKYVFGSGDFGVPDGTYITLPRPGINILDETGRFIELGDWAGLAQAAKINPRLAGDIEGMATYLPRAEIPNYTLSAPAARGPALHIDGNSTTVEFSTPLEKLLQLGMGCVQWAACTTFAR
;
A
#
# COMPACT_ATOMS: atom_id res chain seq x y z
N MET A 1 42.64 -1.98 62.96
CA MET A 1 42.48 -2.88 61.81
C MET A 1 42.50 -1.98 60.58
N PHE A 2 43.60 -1.99 59.84
CA PHE A 2 43.74 -1.21 58.60
C PHE A 2 43.07 -1.99 57.47
N ASP A 3 42.21 -1.32 56.70
CA ASP A 3 42.22 -1.32 55.22
C ASP A 3 41.25 -0.21 54.77
N VAL A 4 41.71 1.00 54.44
CA VAL A 4 42.25 1.48 53.15
C VAL A 4 41.25 1.32 51.99
N GLY A 5 40.75 2.45 51.48
CA GLY A 5 39.85 2.51 50.33
C GLY A 5 39.35 3.93 50.06
N SER A 6 40.28 4.79 49.62
CA SER A 6 40.16 6.19 49.21
C SER A 6 38.98 6.50 48.27
N VAL A 7 38.17 7.53 48.58
CA VAL A 7 38.15 8.89 47.98
C VAL A 7 37.81 8.92 46.49
N PHE A 8 36.64 9.48 46.13
CA PHE A 8 36.47 10.61 45.19
C PHE A 8 34.98 11.04 45.15
N HIS A 9 34.67 12.18 45.76
CA HIS A 9 33.60 13.11 45.35
C HIS A 9 34.21 14.06 44.27
N PRO A 10 33.50 14.94 43.51
CA PRO A 10 32.08 15.34 43.56
C PRO A 10 31.43 15.65 42.15
N VAL A 11 30.23 16.25 42.19
CA VAL A 11 29.60 17.20 41.24
C VAL A 11 28.93 16.68 39.95
N GLY A 12 27.65 17.03 39.76
CA GLY A 12 26.98 16.89 38.47
C GLY A 12 25.54 17.39 38.38
N ARG A 13 25.34 18.71 38.59
CA ARG A 13 24.21 19.58 38.19
C ARG A 13 22.90 18.95 37.65
N ALA A 14 21.81 19.28 38.33
CA ALA A 14 20.46 19.31 37.76
C ALA A 14 20.42 20.19 36.50
N ILE A 15 19.85 19.66 35.41
CA ILE A 15 19.46 20.43 34.23
C ILE A 15 17.94 20.46 34.22
N VAL A 16 17.38 21.60 34.61
CA VAL A 16 16.00 21.99 34.30
C VAL A 16 16.03 22.44 32.84
N SER A 17 15.48 21.61 31.96
CA SER A 17 15.21 21.97 30.58
C SER A 17 13.77 22.49 30.51
N VAL A 18 13.65 23.79 30.25
CA VAL A 18 12.39 24.47 29.95
C VAL A 18 12.06 24.12 28.50
N GLY A 19 11.28 23.06 28.32
CA GLY A 19 10.81 22.62 27.01
C GLY A 19 9.67 23.49 26.54
N PHE A 20 10.00 24.41 25.62
CA PHE A 20 9.10 25.24 24.82
C PHE A 20 7.86 24.45 24.34
N ASP A 21 6.65 24.92 24.66
CA ASP A 21 5.42 24.46 24.02
C ASP A 21 5.48 24.83 22.54
N PHE A 22 6.02 23.93 21.72
CA PHE A 22 5.89 24.00 20.28
C PHE A 22 4.46 23.55 19.96
N MET A 23 3.56 24.52 19.86
CA MET A 23 2.28 24.41 19.18
C MET A 23 2.57 24.03 17.71
N PHE A 24 2.76 22.74 17.44
CA PHE A 24 2.61 22.22 16.09
C PHE A 24 1.14 22.38 15.74
N GLY A 25 0.85 23.43 14.97
CA GLY A 25 -0.39 23.57 14.25
C GLY A 25 -0.70 22.24 13.56
N ALA A 26 -1.96 21.81 13.67
CA ALA A 26 -2.47 20.63 13.03
C ALA A 26 -2.18 20.72 11.51
N VAL A 27 -1.10 20.08 11.08
CA VAL A 27 -1.04 19.55 9.73
C VAL A 27 -2.11 18.48 9.72
N SER A 28 -3.16 18.65 8.92
CA SER A 28 -4.11 17.58 8.63
C SER A 28 -3.31 16.45 7.97
N GLY A 29 -2.79 15.54 8.80
CA GLY A 29 -1.95 14.45 8.39
C GLY A 29 -2.76 13.53 7.50
N ALA A 30 -2.54 13.61 6.19
CA ALA A 30 -2.89 12.51 5.32
C ALA A 30 -2.00 11.34 5.78
N GLU A 31 -2.58 10.43 6.57
CA GLU A 31 -1.93 9.17 6.88
C GLU A 31 -1.74 8.44 5.55
N ARG A 32 -0.48 8.34 5.12
CA ARG A 32 -0.09 7.30 4.16
C ARG A 32 -0.35 5.96 4.86
N GLY A 33 -0.70 4.92 4.12
CA GLY A 33 -1.13 3.63 4.69
C GLY A 33 -2.41 3.10 4.05
N LEU A 34 -2.99 2.06 4.64
CA LEU A 34 -4.29 1.53 4.25
C LEU A 34 -5.44 2.42 4.78
N GLY A 35 -6.62 2.33 4.16
CA GLY A 35 -7.85 2.97 4.62
C GLY A 35 -8.15 4.33 3.99
N GLY A 36 -7.26 4.87 3.15
CA GLY A 36 -7.52 6.08 2.38
C GLY A 36 -8.66 5.89 1.38
N ARG A 37 -9.62 6.83 1.35
CA ARG A 37 -10.82 6.75 0.48
C ARG A 37 -10.89 7.84 -0.59
N GLY A 38 -9.78 8.51 -0.89
CA GLY A 38 -9.76 9.70 -1.75
C GLY A 38 -10.35 9.47 -3.15
N GLY A 39 -10.23 8.25 -3.68
CA GLY A 39 -10.75 7.87 -4.99
C GLY A 39 -12.21 7.39 -5.01
N HIS A 40 -12.86 7.15 -3.87
CA HIS A 40 -14.17 6.48 -3.81
C HIS A 40 -15.27 7.22 -4.56
N LYS A 41 -15.28 8.56 -4.50
CA LYS A 41 -16.25 9.41 -5.21
C LYS A 41 -16.20 9.27 -6.75
N TYR A 42 -15.15 8.65 -7.28
CA TYR A 42 -14.98 8.41 -8.72
C TYR A 42 -15.30 6.98 -9.14
N ALA A 43 -15.64 6.07 -8.22
CA ALA A 43 -16.01 4.70 -8.56
C ALA A 43 -17.36 4.65 -9.29
N ALA A 44 -17.54 3.64 -10.16
CA ALA A 44 -18.85 3.33 -10.75
C ALA A 44 -19.89 2.98 -9.69
N GLY A 45 -19.44 2.31 -8.64
CA GLY A 45 -20.21 1.97 -7.46
C GLY A 45 -19.31 1.57 -6.31
N ILE A 46 -19.74 1.88 -5.09
CA ILE A 46 -19.09 1.41 -3.87
C ILE A 46 -19.90 0.22 -3.34
N LEU A 47 -19.23 -0.92 -3.22
CA LEU A 47 -19.79 -2.14 -2.67
C LEU A 47 -19.47 -2.25 -1.18
N SER A 48 -20.32 -2.94 -0.42
CA SER A 48 -20.06 -3.18 1.00
C SER A 48 -18.98 -4.24 1.19
N GLY A 49 -18.03 -4.01 2.09
CA GLY A 49 -17.02 -4.99 2.47
C GLY A 49 -15.62 -4.63 1.99
N GLY A 50 -14.83 -5.63 1.64
CA GLY A 50 -13.39 -5.52 1.36
C GLY A 50 -12.53 -5.92 2.56
N SER A 51 -11.34 -6.44 2.27
CA SER A 51 -10.40 -6.97 3.27
C SER A 51 -9.73 -5.90 4.15
N GLY A 52 -9.82 -4.62 3.76
CA GLY A 52 -9.05 -3.55 4.38
C GLY A 52 -7.59 -3.48 3.94
N LYS A 53 -7.14 -4.41 3.08
CA LYS A 53 -5.72 -4.61 2.74
C LYS A 53 -5.38 -4.34 1.28
N ALA A 54 -6.37 -3.93 0.48
CA ALA A 54 -6.19 -3.73 -0.95
C ALA A 54 -6.01 -2.26 -1.30
N PHE A 55 -5.14 -2.00 -2.28
CA PHE A 55 -5.12 -0.77 -3.05
C PHE A 55 -5.89 -0.98 -4.34
N ALA A 56 -6.93 -0.19 -4.58
CA ALA A 56 -7.87 -0.39 -5.68
C ALA A 56 -7.97 0.86 -6.58
N GLY A 57 -8.07 0.63 -7.88
CA GLY A 57 -8.13 1.69 -8.90
C GLY A 57 -7.46 1.27 -10.20
N HIS A 58 -7.06 2.25 -11.00
CA HIS A 58 -6.24 1.97 -12.18
C HIS A 58 -4.76 1.94 -11.83
N GLY A 59 -4.01 1.03 -12.44
CA GLY A 59 -2.59 0.85 -12.19
C GLY A 59 -1.80 0.86 -13.49
N LYS A 60 -0.64 1.50 -13.45
CA LYS A 60 0.29 1.52 -14.58
C LYS A 60 1.72 1.73 -14.11
N TYR A 61 2.68 1.25 -14.86
CA TYR A 61 4.07 1.68 -14.76
C TYR A 61 4.30 2.81 -15.75
N VAL A 62 4.75 3.97 -15.25
CA VAL A 62 5.14 5.10 -16.09
C VAL A 62 6.62 4.96 -16.41
N PHE A 63 7.00 5.02 -17.69
CA PHE A 63 8.41 4.91 -18.08
C PHE A 63 9.26 5.97 -17.35
N GLY A 64 10.34 5.51 -16.73
CA GLY A 64 11.22 6.35 -15.90
C GLY A 64 10.84 6.42 -14.42
N SER A 65 9.75 5.77 -13.97
CA SER A 65 9.41 5.67 -12.54
C SER A 65 10.38 4.82 -11.73
N GLY A 66 11.17 3.96 -12.39
CA GLY A 66 12.17 3.11 -11.75
C GLY A 66 11.58 2.04 -10.86
N ASP A 67 12.45 1.38 -10.13
CA ASP A 67 12.10 0.36 -9.15
C ASP A 67 12.24 0.92 -7.72
N PHE A 68 11.58 0.28 -6.76
CA PHE A 68 11.75 0.60 -5.34
C PHE A 68 11.71 -0.68 -4.49
N GLY A 69 12.33 -0.62 -3.32
CA GLY A 69 12.33 -1.72 -2.35
C GLY A 69 11.03 -1.75 -1.53
N VAL A 70 10.38 -2.90 -1.46
CA VAL A 70 9.23 -3.13 -0.57
C VAL A 70 9.65 -2.84 0.89
N PRO A 71 8.92 -2.01 1.65
CA PRO A 71 9.33 -1.65 3.01
C PRO A 71 9.39 -2.85 3.97
N ASP A 72 10.24 -2.77 4.99
CA ASP A 72 10.33 -3.77 6.05
C ASP A 72 8.97 -3.98 6.74
N GLY A 73 8.62 -5.26 6.98
CA GLY A 73 7.33 -5.64 7.59
C GLY A 73 6.11 -5.55 6.65
N THR A 74 6.33 -5.29 5.35
CA THR A 74 5.29 -5.20 4.32
C THR A 74 5.51 -6.23 3.22
N TYR A 75 4.42 -6.81 2.73
CA TYR A 75 4.39 -7.81 1.67
C TYR A 75 3.32 -7.39 0.68
N ILE A 76 3.62 -7.41 -0.63
CA ILE A 76 2.66 -6.96 -1.64
C ILE A 76 2.46 -8.01 -2.73
N THR A 77 1.21 -8.37 -2.99
CA THR A 77 0.86 -9.21 -4.15
C THR A 77 0.53 -8.34 -5.35
N LEU A 78 1.19 -8.60 -6.48
CA LEU A 78 1.00 -7.89 -7.74
C LEU A 78 0.61 -8.88 -8.87
N PRO A 79 -0.20 -8.45 -9.86
CA PRO A 79 -0.27 -9.09 -11.16
C PRO A 79 1.10 -9.15 -11.85
N ARG A 80 1.28 -10.08 -12.80
CA ARG A 80 2.50 -10.09 -13.62
C ARG A 80 2.66 -8.75 -14.37
N PRO A 81 3.89 -8.33 -14.73
CA PRO A 81 4.10 -7.06 -15.40
C PRO A 81 3.37 -6.96 -16.75
N GLY A 82 2.87 -5.77 -17.07
CA GLY A 82 2.38 -5.42 -18.41
C GLY A 82 0.94 -5.83 -18.73
N ILE A 83 0.12 -6.18 -17.73
CA ILE A 83 -1.24 -6.70 -17.98
C ILE A 83 -2.34 -5.74 -17.52
N ASN A 84 -3.51 -5.92 -18.14
CA ASN A 84 -4.76 -5.45 -17.58
C ASN A 84 -5.42 -6.59 -16.81
N ILE A 85 -6.04 -6.27 -15.68
CA ILE A 85 -6.94 -7.18 -14.97
C ILE A 85 -8.39 -6.75 -15.15
N LEU A 86 -9.33 -7.70 -15.10
CA LEU A 86 -10.75 -7.38 -15.08
C LEU A 86 -11.16 -6.72 -13.75
N ASP A 87 -12.23 -5.90 -13.79
CA ASP A 87 -12.90 -5.36 -12.60
C ASP A 87 -13.29 -6.50 -11.64
N GLU A 88 -13.80 -7.61 -12.18
CA GLU A 88 -14.12 -8.82 -11.41
C GLU A 88 -12.90 -9.41 -10.69
N THR A 89 -11.76 -9.51 -11.36
CA THR A 89 -10.49 -9.95 -10.72
C THR A 89 -10.10 -9.00 -9.60
N GLY A 90 -10.16 -7.69 -9.87
CA GLY A 90 -9.88 -6.64 -8.88
C GLY A 90 -10.71 -6.84 -7.62
N ARG A 91 -12.01 -7.06 -7.76
CA ARG A 91 -12.92 -7.30 -6.64
C ARG A 91 -12.56 -8.53 -5.81
N PHE A 92 -12.19 -9.65 -6.42
CA PHE A 92 -11.72 -10.80 -5.64
C PHE A 92 -10.46 -10.47 -4.82
N ILE A 93 -9.53 -9.69 -5.40
CA ILE A 93 -8.32 -9.21 -4.73
C ILE A 93 -8.67 -8.26 -3.57
N GLU A 94 -9.63 -7.35 -3.78
CA GLU A 94 -10.13 -6.42 -2.77
C GLU A 94 -10.73 -7.13 -1.56
N LEU A 95 -11.54 -8.16 -1.81
CA LEU A 95 -12.12 -9.04 -0.79
C LEU A 95 -11.07 -9.93 -0.11
N GLY A 96 -9.92 -10.16 -0.76
CA GLY A 96 -8.96 -11.18 -0.35
C GLY A 96 -9.48 -12.61 -0.54
N ASP A 97 -10.46 -12.80 -1.43
CA ASP A 97 -11.08 -14.09 -1.73
C ASP A 97 -10.30 -14.84 -2.81
N TRP A 98 -9.10 -15.28 -2.45
CA TRP A 98 -8.21 -16.04 -3.35
C TRP A 98 -8.78 -17.40 -3.73
N ALA A 99 -9.56 -18.02 -2.84
CA ALA A 99 -10.19 -19.30 -3.10
C ALA A 99 -11.31 -19.14 -4.14
N GLY A 100 -12.18 -18.15 -3.98
CA GLY A 100 -13.20 -17.80 -4.96
C GLY A 100 -12.60 -17.43 -6.31
N LEU A 101 -11.55 -16.61 -6.32
CA LEU A 101 -10.83 -16.27 -7.55
C LEU A 101 -10.27 -17.50 -8.27
N ALA A 102 -9.65 -18.41 -7.52
CA ALA A 102 -9.12 -19.66 -8.08
C ALA A 102 -10.23 -20.57 -8.64
N GLN A 103 -11.41 -20.60 -8.02
CA GLN A 103 -12.55 -21.35 -8.57
C GLN A 103 -13.13 -20.67 -9.82
N ALA A 104 -13.28 -19.35 -9.80
CA ALA A 104 -13.77 -18.59 -10.95
C ALA A 104 -12.83 -18.74 -12.15
N ALA A 105 -11.51 -18.74 -11.93
CA ALA A 105 -10.49 -18.96 -12.94
C ALA A 105 -10.55 -20.33 -13.62
N LYS A 106 -11.05 -21.39 -12.94
CA LYS A 106 -11.25 -22.70 -13.57
C LYS A 106 -12.34 -22.69 -14.65
N ILE A 107 -13.30 -21.77 -14.53
CA ILE A 107 -14.46 -21.67 -15.42
C ILE A 107 -14.23 -20.57 -16.46
N ASN A 108 -13.57 -19.48 -16.09
CA ASN A 108 -13.31 -18.33 -16.94
C ASN A 108 -11.81 -18.20 -17.28
N PRO A 109 -11.39 -18.59 -18.51
CA PRO A 109 -10.00 -18.48 -18.95
C PRO A 109 -9.43 -17.06 -18.88
N ARG A 110 -10.29 -16.03 -18.96
CA ARG A 110 -9.86 -14.63 -18.85
C ARG A 110 -9.37 -14.32 -17.43
N LEU A 111 -10.04 -14.84 -16.40
CA LEU A 111 -9.61 -14.70 -15.00
C LEU A 111 -8.36 -15.55 -14.71
N ALA A 112 -8.27 -16.75 -15.29
CA ALA A 112 -7.04 -17.55 -15.21
C ALA A 112 -5.83 -16.78 -15.77
N GLY A 113 -6.02 -16.13 -16.91
CA GLY A 113 -5.02 -15.27 -17.53
C GLY A 113 -4.72 -13.99 -16.75
N ASP A 114 -5.56 -13.54 -15.82
CA ASP A 114 -5.24 -12.42 -14.92
C ASP A 114 -4.32 -12.83 -13.78
N ILE A 115 -4.57 -14.02 -13.21
CA ILE A 115 -3.83 -14.50 -12.03
C ILE A 115 -2.54 -15.24 -12.37
N GLU A 116 -2.38 -15.71 -13.61
CA GLU A 116 -1.15 -16.34 -14.06
C GLU A 116 0.06 -15.41 -13.86
N GLY A 117 1.06 -15.90 -13.13
CA GLY A 117 2.27 -15.13 -12.83
C GLY A 117 2.10 -14.02 -11.77
N MET A 118 0.96 -13.96 -11.08
CA MET A 118 0.84 -13.16 -9.85
C MET A 118 1.89 -13.61 -8.84
N ALA A 119 2.50 -12.64 -8.15
CA ALA A 119 3.55 -12.90 -7.18
C ALA A 119 3.39 -11.99 -5.97
N THR A 120 3.68 -12.55 -4.79
CA THR A 120 3.87 -11.78 -3.57
C THR A 120 5.34 -11.46 -3.39
N TYR A 121 5.66 -10.18 -3.27
CA TYR A 121 6.98 -9.67 -3.02
C TYR A 121 7.19 -9.42 -1.53
N LEU A 122 8.30 -9.94 -1.02
CA LEU A 122 8.68 -9.86 0.39
C LEU A 122 9.35 -8.51 0.71
N PRO A 123 9.51 -8.15 2.00
CA PRO A 123 10.34 -7.02 2.40
C PRO A 123 11.69 -6.99 1.67
N ARG A 124 12.09 -5.78 1.26
CA ARG A 124 13.33 -5.45 0.53
C ARG A 124 13.43 -5.99 -0.89
N ALA A 125 12.44 -6.72 -1.39
CA ALA A 125 12.38 -7.05 -2.82
C ALA A 125 12.27 -5.75 -3.64
N GLU A 126 13.05 -5.66 -4.71
CA GLU A 126 12.92 -4.56 -5.68
C GLU A 126 11.78 -4.88 -6.65
N ILE A 127 10.85 -3.94 -6.80
CA ILE A 127 9.70 -4.04 -7.70
C ILE A 127 9.52 -2.74 -8.49
N PRO A 128 8.89 -2.79 -9.68
CA PRO A 128 8.55 -1.58 -10.41
C PRO A 128 7.66 -0.66 -9.58
N ASN A 129 7.97 0.65 -9.61
CA ASN A 129 7.24 1.67 -8.87
C ASN A 129 5.92 2.04 -9.58
N TYR A 130 4.98 1.09 -9.61
CA TYR A 130 3.66 1.27 -10.22
C TYR A 130 2.91 2.45 -9.60
N THR A 131 2.14 3.15 -10.43
CA THR A 131 1.31 4.29 -10.05
C THR A 131 -0.15 3.89 -10.01
N LEU A 132 -0.78 4.12 -8.85
CA LEU A 132 -2.22 3.96 -8.66
C LEU A 132 -2.92 5.27 -9.03
N SER A 133 -4.02 5.20 -9.75
CA SER A 133 -4.87 6.33 -10.12
C SER A 133 -6.31 6.06 -9.69
N ALA A 134 -7.11 7.12 -9.59
CA ALA A 134 -8.51 7.02 -9.17
C ALA A 134 -9.32 6.02 -10.04
N PRO A 135 -10.37 5.38 -9.48
CA PRO A 135 -11.18 4.35 -10.16
C PRO A 135 -11.86 4.72 -11.49
N ALA A 136 -11.93 6.01 -11.86
CA ALA A 136 -12.40 6.47 -13.18
C ALA A 136 -11.36 7.32 -13.93
N ALA A 137 -10.09 7.29 -13.51
CA ALA A 137 -9.03 8.04 -14.16
C ALA A 137 -8.66 7.40 -15.51
N ARG A 138 -9.25 7.91 -16.60
CA ARG A 138 -8.92 7.55 -18.00
C ARG A 138 -9.08 6.04 -18.30
N GLY A 139 -10.12 5.42 -17.76
CA GLY A 139 -10.48 4.02 -18.00
C GLY A 139 -11.98 3.77 -17.79
N PRO A 140 -12.46 2.53 -17.99
CA PRO A 140 -13.81 2.16 -17.59
C PRO A 140 -13.95 2.35 -16.07
N ALA A 141 -15.07 2.93 -15.64
CA ALA A 141 -15.31 3.14 -14.22
C ALA A 141 -15.37 1.77 -13.49
N LEU A 142 -14.60 1.65 -12.41
CA LEU A 142 -14.47 0.42 -11.63
C LEU A 142 -15.44 0.38 -10.45
N HIS A 143 -15.88 -0.82 -10.06
CA HIS A 143 -16.55 -1.03 -8.77
C HIS A 143 -15.50 -1.26 -7.69
N ILE A 144 -15.66 -0.62 -6.54
CA ILE A 144 -14.68 -0.64 -5.45
C ILE A 144 -15.37 -1.15 -4.19
N ASP A 145 -14.72 -2.07 -3.47
CA ASP A 145 -15.19 -2.48 -2.15
C ASP A 145 -14.85 -1.39 -1.10
N GLY A 146 -15.80 -1.05 -0.24
CA GLY A 146 -15.74 0.15 0.62
C GLY A 146 -14.62 0.18 1.67
N ASN A 147 -13.95 -0.95 1.93
CA ASN A 147 -12.77 -1.04 2.80
C ASN A 147 -11.46 -1.03 2.01
N SER A 148 -11.49 -0.97 0.68
CA SER A 148 -10.30 -0.81 -0.13
C SER A 148 -9.71 0.59 0.03
N THR A 149 -8.40 0.68 -0.19
CA THR A 149 -7.67 1.95 -0.21
C THR A 149 -7.66 2.49 -1.63
N THR A 150 -8.16 3.70 -1.85
CA THR A 150 -8.10 4.37 -3.16
C THR A 150 -7.53 5.78 -3.06
N VAL A 151 -6.97 6.26 -4.17
CA VAL A 151 -6.34 7.58 -4.26
C VAL A 151 -7.14 8.50 -5.16
N GLU A 152 -7.14 9.79 -4.84
CA GLU A 152 -7.72 10.83 -5.70
C GLU A 152 -6.74 11.20 -6.83
N PHE A 153 -5.48 11.38 -6.49
CA PHE A 153 -4.41 11.73 -7.42
C PHE A 153 -3.50 10.54 -7.68
N SER A 154 -2.91 10.49 -8.88
CA SER A 154 -1.93 9.48 -9.26
C SER A 154 -0.82 9.39 -8.21
N THR A 155 -0.71 8.25 -7.54
CA THR A 155 0.20 8.04 -6.42
C THR A 155 1.05 6.79 -6.66
N PRO A 156 2.39 6.90 -6.68
CA PRO A 156 3.27 5.76 -6.88
C PRO A 156 3.35 4.88 -5.63
N LEU A 157 3.67 3.60 -5.82
CA LEU A 157 3.79 2.60 -4.76
C LEU A 157 4.75 3.04 -3.65
N GLU A 158 5.86 3.69 -3.98
CA GLU A 158 6.82 4.23 -2.98
C GLU A 158 6.18 5.24 -2.00
N LYS A 159 5.04 5.85 -2.34
CA LYS A 159 4.29 6.76 -1.47
C LYS A 159 3.13 6.08 -0.76
N LEU A 160 2.65 4.94 -1.30
CA LEU A 160 1.57 4.14 -0.74
C LEU A 160 2.07 3.16 0.32
N LEU A 161 3.15 2.45 0.01
CA LEU A 161 3.71 1.44 0.90
C LEU A 161 4.50 2.09 2.03
N GLN A 162 4.29 1.54 3.22
CA GLN A 162 4.92 1.94 4.46
C GLN A 162 5.47 0.72 5.18
N LEU A 163 6.24 0.95 6.23
CA LEU A 163 6.72 -0.10 7.12
C LEU A 163 5.55 -0.78 7.83
N GLY A 164 5.65 -2.10 8.03
CA GLY A 164 4.76 -2.85 8.92
C GLY A 164 3.29 -2.98 8.48
N MET A 165 2.98 -2.82 7.19
CA MET A 165 1.60 -2.94 6.69
C MET A 165 1.11 -4.39 6.63
N GLY A 166 2.00 -5.37 6.84
CA GLY A 166 1.70 -6.78 6.65
C GLY A 166 1.43 -7.09 5.18
N CYS A 167 0.53 -8.03 4.90
CA CYS A 167 0.18 -8.43 3.54
C CYS A 167 -0.85 -7.48 2.92
N VAL A 168 -0.43 -6.71 1.92
CA VAL A 168 -1.27 -5.82 1.12
C VAL A 168 -1.45 -6.37 -0.29
N GLN A 169 -2.52 -5.94 -0.95
CA GLN A 169 -2.92 -6.46 -2.26
C GLN A 169 -3.07 -5.33 -3.27
N TRP A 170 -2.56 -5.54 -4.49
CA TRP A 170 -2.73 -4.60 -5.59
C TRP A 170 -3.88 -5.02 -6.51
N ALA A 171 -5.04 -4.41 -6.32
CA ALA A 171 -6.24 -4.61 -7.15
C ALA A 171 -6.27 -3.59 -8.29
N ALA A 172 -5.21 -3.59 -9.11
CA ALA A 172 -5.08 -2.68 -10.24
C ALA A 172 -4.20 -3.27 -11.34
N CYS A 173 -4.30 -2.72 -12.56
CA CYS A 173 -3.47 -3.13 -13.69
C CYS A 173 -1.97 -2.86 -13.46
N THR A 174 -1.12 -3.45 -14.31
CA THR A 174 0.34 -3.27 -14.31
C THR A 174 0.87 -2.87 -15.70
N THR A 175 0.01 -2.26 -16.52
CA THR A 175 0.33 -1.89 -17.91
C THR A 175 1.43 -0.83 -17.99
N PHE A 176 2.14 -0.80 -19.11
CA PHE A 176 3.19 0.19 -19.36
C PHE A 176 2.61 1.43 -20.04
N ALA A 177 2.93 2.60 -19.52
CA ALA A 177 2.55 3.90 -20.08
C ALA A 177 3.80 4.73 -20.38
N ARG A 178 3.86 5.27 -21.60
CA ARG A 178 4.87 6.22 -22.07
C ARG A 178 4.59 7.64 -21.62
#